data_AF-A0A2M7MU23-F1
#
_entry.id   AF-A0A2M7MU23-F1
#
_cell.length_a   1.000
_cell.length_b   1.000
_cell.length_c   1.000
_cell.angle_alpha   90.00
_cell.angle_beta   90.00
_cell.angle_gamma   90.00
#
_symmetry.space_group_name_H-M   'P 1'
#
loop_
_entity.id
_entity.type
_entity.pdbx_description
1 polymer ?
#
loop_
_entity_poly.entity_id
_entity_poly.type
_entity_poly.pdbx_seq_one_letter_code
_entity_poly.pdbx_strand_id
1 'polypeptide(L)'
;MKQIALSTTLATLAFAFSANSLATTETFSIDNSHSFANWELRHVVARTSGTFHDIKGKVVLDTSNIANSSVEATISIYSLNSSHLRRDVHVLTDEFLDARNHPEMKFVSSSVAPYAADKGTMRGQLTLHGVSKPVTLDYQILGIGADPWGGMRAGFKATTRINRADFGIANKYAANGPVGNEVDITLLIEGIKLGADGQPFNAKKVAEEKAKVISYPMPAAPVVQPAAPVAQPVAQPAPATVQPTPVAPEKKESTQEQLKQKLLKSLFN
;
A
#
# COMPACT_ATOMS: atom_id res chain seq x y z
N MET A 1 4.59 41.94 72.33
CA MET A 1 4.00 40.63 72.00
C MET A 1 3.94 40.54 70.48
N LYS A 2 4.84 39.78 69.84
CA LYS A 2 4.90 39.62 68.36
C LYS A 2 4.51 38.18 68.03
N GLN A 3 3.48 38.03 67.19
CA GLN A 3 2.95 36.74 66.74
C GLN A 3 3.86 36.13 65.66
N ILE A 4 4.11 34.83 65.76
CA ILE A 4 4.86 34.02 64.79
C ILE A 4 3.81 33.28 63.94
N ALA A 5 3.73 33.58 62.66
CA ALA A 5 2.91 32.85 61.70
C ALA A 5 3.75 31.73 61.07
N LEU A 6 3.27 30.48 61.19
CA LEU A 6 3.84 29.29 60.56
C LEU A 6 3.19 29.11 59.18
N SER A 7 3.98 29.22 58.11
CA SER A 7 3.53 28.95 56.74
C SER A 7 3.83 27.50 56.37
N THR A 8 2.79 26.69 56.24
CA THR A 8 2.84 25.30 55.78
C THR A 8 2.88 25.25 54.24
N THR A 9 3.96 24.72 53.66
CA THR A 9 4.09 24.53 52.21
C THR A 9 3.50 23.17 51.82
N LEU A 10 2.50 23.17 50.94
CA LEU A 10 1.87 21.98 50.39
C LEU A 10 2.63 21.55 49.12
N ALA A 11 3.29 20.40 49.14
CA ALA A 11 3.97 19.82 47.98
C ALA A 11 2.96 19.04 47.12
N THR A 12 2.62 19.56 45.95
CA THR A 12 1.81 18.86 44.94
C THR A 12 2.69 17.92 44.10
N LEU A 13 2.41 16.63 44.21
CA LEU A 13 3.04 15.57 43.41
C LEU A 13 2.34 15.51 42.03
N ALA A 14 2.99 16.01 40.98
CA ALA A 14 2.49 15.91 39.62
C ALA A 14 2.78 14.51 39.05
N PHE A 15 1.74 13.70 38.87
CA PHE A 15 1.81 12.47 38.07
C PHE A 15 1.99 12.85 36.61
N ALA A 16 3.17 12.57 36.05
CA ALA A 16 3.40 12.68 34.61
C ALA A 16 2.59 11.60 33.88
N PHE A 17 1.59 12.02 33.11
CA PHE A 17 0.92 11.15 32.13
C PHE A 17 1.92 10.82 31.02
N SER A 18 2.38 9.57 30.96
CA SER A 18 3.16 9.09 29.81
C SER A 18 2.25 9.03 28.59
N ALA A 19 2.42 9.97 27.66
CA ALA A 19 1.81 9.88 26.34
C ALA A 19 2.44 8.68 25.61
N ASN A 20 1.65 7.65 25.33
CA ASN A 20 2.06 6.57 24.44
C ASN A 20 2.38 7.18 23.07
N SER A 21 3.65 7.16 22.68
CA SER A 21 4.07 7.52 21.33
C SER A 21 3.40 6.56 20.35
N LEU A 22 2.50 7.08 19.53
CA LEU A 22 2.02 6.38 18.34
C LEU A 22 3.24 6.16 17.45
N ALA A 23 3.41 4.93 16.93
CA ALA A 23 4.46 4.64 15.96
C ALA A 23 4.33 5.64 14.81
N THR A 24 5.32 6.52 14.67
CA THR A 24 5.29 7.60 13.69
C THR A 24 5.48 7.07 12.28
N THR A 25 6.15 5.92 12.16
CA THR A 25 6.37 5.18 10.92
C THR A 25 5.41 4.00 10.83
N GLU A 26 4.61 3.99 9.76
CA GLU A 26 3.66 2.93 9.45
C GLU A 26 3.93 2.37 8.05
N THR A 27 3.65 1.08 7.85
CA THR A 27 3.76 0.44 6.53
C THR A 27 2.38 0.17 5.97
N PHE A 28 2.15 0.56 4.73
CA PHE A 28 0.93 0.30 3.98
C PHE A 28 1.25 -0.59 2.79
N SER A 29 0.51 -1.68 2.61
CA SER A 29 0.50 -2.44 1.36
C SER A 29 -0.41 -1.75 0.37
N ILE A 30 0.00 -1.61 -0.89
CA ILE A 30 -0.86 -1.07 -1.94
C ILE A 30 -2.10 -1.97 -2.10
N ASP A 31 -3.28 -1.36 -2.05
CA ASP A 31 -4.54 -2.02 -2.39
C ASP A 31 -4.74 -1.97 -3.90
N ASN A 32 -4.54 -3.12 -4.53
CA ASN A 32 -4.67 -3.27 -5.97
C ASN A 32 -6.06 -2.88 -6.51
N SER A 33 -7.12 -3.09 -5.72
CA SER A 33 -8.50 -2.83 -6.19
C SER A 33 -8.87 -1.35 -6.18
N HIS A 34 -8.12 -0.53 -5.46
CA HIS A 34 -8.36 0.89 -5.28
C HIS A 34 -7.17 1.75 -5.72
N SER A 35 -6.29 1.18 -6.55
CA SER A 35 -5.08 1.85 -7.04
C SER A 35 -5.05 1.85 -8.57
N PHE A 36 -4.68 2.99 -9.14
CA PHE A 36 -4.69 3.26 -10.57
C PHE A 36 -3.42 4.00 -11.00
N ALA A 37 -2.77 3.52 -12.06
CA ALA A 37 -1.66 4.19 -12.71
C ALA A 37 -2.13 4.68 -14.07
N ASN A 38 -2.73 5.87 -14.07
CA ASN A 38 -3.30 6.48 -15.26
C ASN A 38 -2.20 7.15 -16.10
N TRP A 39 -2.36 7.07 -17.41
CA TRP A 39 -1.45 7.68 -18.36
C TRP A 39 -2.23 8.40 -19.47
N GLU A 40 -1.61 9.44 -20.02
CA GLU A 40 -2.11 10.11 -21.21
C GLU A 40 -0.97 10.61 -22.10
N LEU A 41 -1.15 10.53 -23.41
CA LEU A 41 -0.16 10.98 -24.39
C LEU A 41 -0.85 11.49 -25.66
N ARG A 42 -0.10 12.20 -26.50
CA ARG A 42 -0.60 12.70 -27.79
C ARG A 42 -0.81 11.56 -28.78
N HIS A 43 -1.95 11.54 -29.45
CA HIS A 43 -2.25 10.72 -30.62
C HIS A 43 -2.78 11.60 -31.76
N VAL A 44 -1.92 11.90 -32.73
CA VAL A 44 -2.10 12.80 -33.88
C VAL A 44 -2.48 14.20 -33.40
N VAL A 45 -3.78 14.48 -33.28
CA VAL A 45 -4.36 15.76 -32.84
C VAL A 45 -5.03 15.70 -31.47
N ALA A 46 -5.28 14.51 -30.92
CA ALA A 46 -6.00 14.31 -29.67
C ALA A 46 -5.10 13.71 -28.57
N ARG A 47 -5.64 13.54 -27.36
CA ARG A 47 -5.01 12.71 -26.32
C ARG A 47 -5.60 11.31 -26.35
N THR A 48 -4.74 10.31 -26.18
CA THR A 48 -5.15 8.95 -25.82
C THR A 48 -4.74 8.72 -24.37
N SER A 49 -5.61 8.04 -23.62
CA SER A 49 -5.38 7.72 -22.22
C SER A 49 -5.70 6.25 -21.93
N GLY A 50 -5.26 5.81 -20.77
CA GLY A 50 -5.56 4.51 -20.22
C GLY A 50 -5.03 4.38 -18.80
N THR A 51 -5.04 3.15 -18.29
CA THR A 51 -4.59 2.83 -16.94
C THR A 51 -3.91 1.47 -16.88
N PHE A 52 -3.12 1.26 -15.84
CA PHE A 52 -2.70 -0.06 -15.35
C PHE A 52 -3.35 -0.31 -14.00
N HIS A 53 -3.88 -1.52 -13.81
CA HIS A 53 -4.72 -1.88 -12.66
C HIS A 53 -4.16 -3.03 -11.82
N ASP A 54 -3.01 -3.61 -12.18
CA ASP A 54 -2.28 -4.57 -11.33
C ASP A 54 -1.02 -3.89 -10.79
N ILE A 55 -1.19 -3.22 -9.64
CA ILE A 55 -0.19 -2.47 -8.90
C ILE A 55 -0.01 -3.14 -7.53
N LYS A 56 1.24 -3.50 -7.23
CA LYS A 56 1.64 -4.09 -5.95
C LYS A 56 2.80 -3.30 -5.39
N GLY A 57 2.94 -3.30 -4.07
CA GLY A 57 4.02 -2.56 -3.44
C GLY A 57 3.74 -2.19 -2.01
N LYS A 58 4.65 -1.40 -1.45
CA LYS A 58 4.58 -0.91 -0.07
C LYS A 58 4.92 0.56 -0.02
N VAL A 59 4.24 1.27 0.86
CA VAL A 59 4.54 2.64 1.27
C VAL A 59 4.90 2.60 2.75
N VAL A 60 6.12 3.00 3.08
CA VAL A 60 6.53 3.26 4.46
C VAL A 60 6.38 4.75 4.69
N LEU A 61 5.49 5.14 5.60
CA LEU A 61 5.13 6.53 5.85
C LEU A 61 5.52 6.91 7.27
N ASP A 62 6.46 7.84 7.40
CA ASP A 62 6.81 8.48 8.68
C ASP A 62 6.06 9.82 8.81
N THR A 63 4.94 9.79 9.52
CA THR A 63 4.09 10.95 9.75
C THR A 63 4.73 12.01 10.65
N SER A 64 5.78 11.67 11.40
CA SER A 64 6.55 12.64 12.20
C SER A 64 7.63 13.34 11.39
N ASN A 65 8.15 12.67 10.37
CA ASN A 65 9.14 13.22 9.45
C ASN A 65 8.98 12.58 8.06
N ILE A 66 8.19 13.24 7.21
CA ILE A 66 7.85 12.73 5.87
C ILE A 66 9.09 12.41 5.02
N ALA A 67 10.22 13.10 5.24
CA ALA A 67 11.46 12.85 4.51
C ALA A 67 12.06 11.43 4.75
N ASN A 68 11.68 10.76 5.83
CA ASN A 68 12.06 9.37 6.13
C ASN A 68 11.17 8.32 5.43
N SER A 69 10.15 8.76 4.70
CA SER A 69 9.20 7.87 4.02
C SER A 69 9.83 7.23 2.78
N SER A 70 9.31 6.08 2.36
CA SER A 70 9.77 5.37 1.15
C SER A 70 8.64 4.61 0.45
N VAL A 71 8.84 4.36 -0.84
CA VAL A 71 7.89 3.65 -1.70
C VAL A 71 8.64 2.66 -2.58
N GLU A 72 8.13 1.44 -2.63
CA GLU A 72 8.48 0.45 -3.65
C GLU A 72 7.19 -0.06 -4.30
N ALA A 73 7.13 -0.02 -5.62
CA ALA A 73 5.97 -0.49 -6.38
C ALA A 73 6.38 -1.23 -7.65
N THR A 74 5.57 -2.23 -7.99
CA THR A 74 5.64 -2.99 -9.24
C THR A 74 4.29 -2.96 -9.91
N ILE A 75 4.27 -2.76 -11.23
CA ILE A 75 3.08 -2.74 -12.06
C ILE A 75 3.23 -3.81 -13.15
N SER A 76 2.23 -4.69 -13.28
CA SER A 76 2.20 -5.64 -14.40
C SER A 76 1.80 -4.92 -15.70
N ILE A 77 2.64 -5.04 -16.72
CA ILE A 77 2.41 -4.45 -18.04
C ILE A 77 1.13 -5.02 -18.68
N TYR A 78 0.82 -6.30 -18.43
CA TYR A 78 -0.39 -6.95 -18.95
C TYR A 78 -1.70 -6.33 -18.45
N SER A 79 -1.65 -5.59 -17.34
CA SER A 79 -2.81 -4.89 -16.79
C SER A 79 -3.18 -3.61 -17.56
N LEU A 80 -2.47 -3.30 -18.65
CA LEU A 80 -2.82 -2.21 -19.56
C LEU A 80 -4.29 -2.28 -19.98
N ASN A 81 -4.99 -1.16 -19.82
CA ASN A 81 -6.33 -0.95 -20.34
C ASN A 81 -6.46 0.47 -20.89
N SER A 82 -6.61 0.59 -22.20
CA SER A 82 -6.92 1.86 -22.87
C SER A 82 -8.37 1.94 -23.34
N SER A 83 -9.24 1.05 -22.85
CA SER A 83 -10.61 0.86 -23.33
C SER A 83 -10.71 0.51 -24.82
N HIS A 84 -9.63 -0.02 -25.41
CA HIS A 84 -9.58 -0.41 -26.82
C HIS A 84 -8.68 -1.63 -27.01
N LEU A 85 -9.28 -2.80 -27.02
CA LEU A 85 -8.57 -4.08 -26.95
C LEU A 85 -7.48 -4.26 -28.02
N ARG A 86 -7.75 -3.92 -29.29
CA ARG A 86 -6.73 -4.07 -30.35
C ARG A 86 -5.51 -3.17 -30.13
N ARG A 87 -5.71 -2.01 -29.49
CA ARG A 87 -4.62 -1.09 -29.15
C ARG A 87 -3.83 -1.64 -27.98
N ASP A 88 -4.50 -2.16 -26.95
CA ASP A 88 -3.83 -2.80 -25.83
C ASP A 88 -2.95 -3.95 -26.30
N VAL A 89 -3.46 -4.83 -27.15
CA VAL A 89 -2.70 -5.93 -27.76
C VAL A 89 -1.48 -5.42 -28.52
N HIS A 90 -1.61 -4.36 -29.32
CA HIS A 90 -0.49 -3.77 -30.07
C HIS A 90 0.56 -3.11 -29.15
N VAL A 91 0.13 -2.40 -28.11
CA VAL A 91 1.04 -1.74 -27.16
C VAL A 91 1.84 -2.77 -26.32
N LEU A 92 1.33 -3.99 -26.16
CA LEU A 92 2.03 -5.05 -25.44
C LEU A 92 3.09 -5.78 -26.27
N THR A 93 3.16 -5.56 -27.59
CA THR A 93 4.19 -6.18 -28.44
C THR A 93 5.54 -5.48 -28.30
N ASP A 94 6.55 -6.09 -28.90
CA ASP A 94 7.93 -5.57 -29.04
C ASP A 94 8.02 -4.21 -29.76
N GLU A 95 6.99 -3.81 -30.51
CA GLU A 95 6.92 -2.47 -31.09
C GLU A 95 6.73 -1.37 -30.03
N PHE A 96 6.31 -1.71 -28.80
CA PHE A 96 6.10 -0.77 -27.69
C PHE A 96 6.67 -1.27 -26.36
N LEU A 97 5.85 -1.91 -25.52
CA LEU A 97 6.24 -2.24 -24.14
C LEU A 97 6.99 -3.57 -24.02
N ASP A 98 7.00 -4.39 -25.08
CA ASP A 98 7.62 -5.72 -25.12
C ASP A 98 7.29 -6.53 -23.87
N ALA A 99 6.00 -6.71 -23.60
CA ALA A 99 5.52 -7.32 -22.36
C ALA A 99 6.06 -8.75 -22.15
N ARG A 100 6.45 -9.42 -23.24
CA ARG A 100 7.06 -10.77 -23.20
C ARG A 100 8.39 -10.76 -22.46
N ASN A 101 9.27 -9.80 -22.78
CA ASN A 101 10.61 -9.72 -22.21
C ASN A 101 10.65 -8.79 -20.99
N HIS A 102 9.70 -7.87 -20.90
CA HIS A 102 9.58 -6.86 -19.85
C HIS A 102 8.16 -6.84 -19.27
N PRO A 103 7.76 -7.87 -18.50
CA PRO A 103 6.38 -8.04 -18.04
C PRO A 103 5.97 -7.05 -16.94
N GLU A 104 6.93 -6.35 -16.33
CA GLU A 104 6.72 -5.49 -15.18
C GLU A 104 7.44 -4.14 -15.32
N MET A 105 6.83 -3.09 -14.79
CA MET A 105 7.48 -1.82 -14.45
C MET A 105 7.74 -1.77 -12.95
N LYS A 106 8.90 -1.25 -12.53
CA LYS A 106 9.26 -1.14 -11.12
C LYS A 106 9.69 0.27 -10.76
N PHE A 107 9.21 0.79 -9.64
CA PHE A 107 9.64 2.05 -9.05
C PHE A 107 10.18 1.83 -7.64
N VAL A 108 11.34 2.43 -7.35
CA VAL A 108 11.93 2.46 -6.00
C VAL A 108 12.34 3.88 -5.68
N SER A 109 11.76 4.46 -4.62
CA SER A 109 12.10 5.80 -4.16
C SER A 109 13.53 5.87 -3.63
N SER A 110 14.22 6.97 -3.91
CA SER A 110 15.56 7.27 -3.37
C SER A 110 15.56 8.46 -2.41
N SER A 111 14.62 9.39 -2.54
CA SER A 111 14.49 10.52 -1.60
C SER A 111 13.08 11.10 -1.61
N VAL A 112 12.61 11.55 -0.44
CA VAL A 112 11.36 12.28 -0.27
C VAL A 112 11.67 13.69 0.26
N ALA A 113 11.16 14.72 -0.42
CA ALA A 113 11.38 16.12 -0.08
C ALA A 113 10.03 16.84 0.08
N PRO A 114 9.51 16.94 1.31
CA PRO A 114 8.27 17.67 1.58
C PRO A 114 8.47 19.18 1.39
N TYR A 115 7.49 19.85 0.80
CA TYR A 115 7.42 21.32 0.75
C TYR A 115 6.13 21.88 1.37
N ALA A 116 5.19 21.01 1.74
CA ALA A 116 4.01 21.31 2.55
C ALA A 116 3.71 20.11 3.46
N ALA A 117 2.72 20.25 4.34
CA ALA A 117 2.33 19.19 5.28
C ALA A 117 1.88 17.89 4.56
N ASP A 118 1.16 18.03 3.44
CA ASP A 118 0.60 16.93 2.67
C ASP A 118 1.24 16.79 1.27
N LYS A 119 2.21 17.62 0.90
CA LYS A 119 2.78 17.64 -0.47
C LYS A 119 4.29 17.71 -0.47
N GLY A 120 4.87 17.16 -1.52
CA GLY A 120 6.31 17.19 -1.74
C GLY A 120 6.69 16.65 -3.10
N THR A 121 7.98 16.44 -3.25
CA THR A 121 8.56 15.72 -4.40
C THR A 121 9.21 14.42 -3.92
N MET A 122 9.08 13.37 -4.71
CA MET A 122 9.72 12.09 -4.46
C MET A 122 10.57 11.74 -5.68
N ARG A 123 11.86 11.51 -5.47
CA ARG A 123 12.76 10.98 -6.50
C ARG A 123 12.86 9.48 -6.36
N GLY A 124 13.04 8.79 -7.46
CA GLY A 124 13.27 7.35 -7.46
C GLY A 124 13.73 6.84 -8.82
N GLN A 125 14.10 5.57 -8.85
CA GLN A 125 14.44 4.85 -10.07
C GLN A 125 13.19 4.17 -10.63
N LEU A 126 12.78 4.56 -11.83
CA LEU A 126 11.80 3.86 -12.62
C LEU A 126 12.52 2.91 -13.58
N THR A 127 12.17 1.63 -13.52
CA THR A 127 12.58 0.61 -14.48
C THR A 127 11.40 0.27 -15.37
N LEU A 128 11.52 0.50 -16.66
CA LEU A 128 10.51 0.25 -17.68
C LEU A 128 11.24 -0.22 -18.95
N HIS A 129 10.72 -1.27 -19.59
CA HIS A 129 11.27 -1.83 -20.83
C HIS A 129 12.78 -2.16 -20.69
N GLY A 130 13.15 -2.76 -19.55
CA GLY A 130 14.53 -3.15 -19.22
C GLY A 130 15.48 -1.99 -18.88
N VAL A 131 15.05 -0.73 -18.98
CA VAL A 131 15.89 0.45 -18.75
C VAL A 131 15.50 1.14 -17.44
N SER A 132 16.49 1.43 -16.59
CA SER A 132 16.28 2.20 -15.34
C SER A 132 16.69 3.66 -15.51
N LYS A 133 15.78 4.58 -15.18
CA LYS A 133 16.01 6.04 -15.21
C LYS A 133 15.53 6.72 -13.93
N PRO A 134 16.21 7.78 -13.47
CA PRO A 134 15.71 8.60 -12.38
C PRO A 134 14.47 9.38 -12.84
N VAL A 135 13.43 9.38 -12.02
CA VAL A 135 12.21 10.18 -12.22
C VAL A 135 11.86 10.92 -10.94
N THR A 136 11.17 12.05 -11.09
CA THR A 136 10.63 12.83 -9.96
C THR A 136 9.12 12.83 -10.04
N LEU A 137 8.47 12.52 -8.92
CA LEU A 137 7.03 12.51 -8.76
C LEU A 137 6.63 13.66 -7.82
N ASP A 138 5.67 14.45 -8.22
CA ASP A 138 4.98 15.38 -7.32
C ASP A 138 3.90 14.61 -6.57
N TYR A 139 4.03 14.48 -5.25
CA TYR A 139 3.08 13.70 -4.45
C TYR A 139 2.18 14.59 -3.59
N GLN A 140 1.00 14.06 -3.30
CA GLN A 140 0.08 14.56 -2.31
C GLN A 140 -0.48 13.41 -1.47
N ILE A 141 -0.46 13.55 -0.15
CA ILE A 141 -1.17 12.69 0.80
C ILE A 141 -2.60 13.20 0.87
N LEU A 142 -3.56 12.39 0.41
CA LEU A 142 -4.97 12.76 0.35
C LEU A 142 -5.67 12.60 1.71
N GLY A 143 -5.22 11.63 2.51
CA GLY A 143 -5.75 11.37 3.83
C GLY A 143 -5.25 10.05 4.42
N ILE A 144 -5.35 9.94 5.74
CA ILE A 144 -5.03 8.74 6.50
C ILE A 144 -6.15 8.55 7.52
N GLY A 145 -6.74 7.36 7.61
CA GLY A 145 -7.89 7.14 8.47
C GLY A 145 -8.28 5.69 8.66
N ALA A 146 -9.19 5.46 9.60
CA ALA A 146 -9.81 4.15 9.81
C ALA A 146 -10.73 3.79 8.64
N ASP A 147 -10.81 2.51 8.31
CA ASP A 147 -11.73 2.00 7.31
C ASP A 147 -12.96 1.32 7.95
N PRO A 148 -14.06 1.10 7.20
CA PRO A 148 -15.27 0.46 7.71
C PRO A 148 -15.08 -0.98 8.21
N TRP A 149 -13.94 -1.62 7.89
CA TRP A 149 -13.64 -3.01 8.22
C TRP A 149 -12.74 -3.15 9.45
N GLY A 150 -12.45 -2.04 10.14
CA GLY A 150 -11.64 -2.00 11.35
C GLY A 150 -10.13 -1.92 11.11
N GLY A 151 -9.71 -1.67 9.87
CA GLY A 151 -8.34 -1.38 9.49
C GLY A 151 -8.04 0.11 9.41
N MET A 152 -6.89 0.44 8.81
CA MET A 152 -6.49 1.81 8.50
C MET A 152 -6.02 1.89 7.05
N ARG A 153 -6.33 3.00 6.40
CA ARG A 153 -5.97 3.29 5.01
C ARG A 153 -5.27 4.62 4.87
N ALA A 154 -4.45 4.74 3.83
CA ALA A 154 -3.85 5.98 3.41
C ALA A 154 -4.03 6.17 1.90
N GLY A 155 -4.51 7.34 1.51
CA GLY A 155 -4.71 7.73 0.11
C GLY A 155 -3.60 8.64 -0.38
N PHE A 156 -3.10 8.39 -1.58
CA PHE A 156 -2.02 9.15 -2.20
C PHE A 156 -2.37 9.50 -3.64
N LYS A 157 -1.96 10.68 -4.06
CA LYS A 157 -1.91 11.09 -5.46
C LYS A 157 -0.46 11.40 -5.81
N ALA A 158 -0.02 11.00 -6.99
CA ALA A 158 1.25 11.48 -7.52
C ALA A 158 1.17 11.74 -9.02
N THR A 159 1.94 12.71 -9.50
CA THR A 159 2.03 13.05 -10.92
C THR A 159 3.47 13.11 -11.38
N THR A 160 3.71 12.72 -12.63
CA THR A 160 5.01 12.89 -13.28
C THR A 160 4.82 12.90 -14.79
N ARG A 161 5.85 13.30 -15.51
CA ARG A 161 5.94 13.19 -16.97
C ARG A 161 7.22 12.46 -17.32
N ILE A 162 7.11 11.47 -18.19
CA ILE A 162 8.26 10.74 -18.72
C ILE A 162 8.34 10.85 -20.23
N ASN A 163 9.53 10.62 -20.78
CA ASN A 163 9.72 10.44 -22.21
C ASN A 163 9.98 8.95 -22.48
N ARG A 164 9.07 8.28 -23.21
CA ARG A 164 9.19 6.85 -23.49
C ARG A 164 10.44 6.46 -24.28
N ALA A 165 11.01 7.40 -25.06
CA ALA A 165 12.25 7.17 -25.78
C ALA A 165 13.45 6.95 -24.85
N ASP A 166 13.44 7.54 -23.65
CA ASP A 166 14.51 7.36 -22.66
C ASP A 166 14.58 5.93 -22.12
N PHE A 167 13.50 5.16 -22.27
CA PHE A 167 13.37 3.76 -21.88
C PHE A 167 13.55 2.80 -23.06
N GLY A 168 14.05 3.28 -24.20
CA GLY A 168 14.23 2.46 -25.40
C GLY A 168 12.95 2.23 -26.20
N ILE A 169 11.83 2.85 -25.82
CA ILE A 169 10.55 2.77 -26.54
C ILE A 169 10.51 3.87 -27.62
N ALA A 170 11.57 3.94 -28.42
CA ALA A 170 11.75 4.91 -29.50
C ALA A 170 11.40 4.25 -30.84
N ASN A 171 10.10 4.18 -31.16
CA ASN A 171 9.61 3.51 -32.35
C ASN A 171 9.25 4.47 -33.48
N LYS A 172 8.97 3.91 -34.67
CA LYS A 172 8.55 4.63 -35.88
C LYS A 172 7.32 5.53 -35.69
N TYR A 173 6.53 5.29 -34.64
CA TYR A 173 5.35 6.09 -34.33
C TYR A 173 5.67 7.41 -33.61
N ALA A 174 6.91 7.60 -33.12
CA ALA A 174 7.31 8.75 -32.30
C ALA A 174 8.02 9.86 -33.09
N ALA A 175 9.04 9.52 -33.87
CA ALA A 175 9.86 10.48 -34.60
C ALA A 175 9.06 11.11 -35.75
N ASN A 176 8.50 12.31 -35.51
CA ASN A 176 7.54 12.97 -36.41
C ASN A 176 6.28 12.14 -36.72
N GLY A 177 5.99 11.16 -35.85
CA GLY A 177 4.92 10.20 -36.04
C GLY A 177 3.63 10.56 -35.29
N PRO A 178 2.58 9.73 -35.45
CA PRO A 178 1.27 9.97 -34.88
C PRO A 178 1.23 9.86 -33.34
N VAL A 179 2.25 9.34 -32.66
CA VAL A 179 2.23 9.08 -31.21
C VAL A 179 3.30 9.89 -30.50
N GLY A 180 2.92 10.67 -29.48
CA GLY A 180 3.84 11.45 -28.66
C GLY A 180 4.87 10.61 -27.90
N ASN A 181 6.01 11.22 -27.59
CA ASN A 181 7.03 10.66 -26.70
C ASN A 181 6.76 10.97 -25.22
N GLU A 182 6.22 12.16 -24.95
CA GLU A 182 5.83 12.58 -23.61
C GLU A 182 4.58 11.81 -23.17
N VAL A 183 4.68 11.20 -22.00
CA VAL A 183 3.60 10.49 -21.32
C VAL A 183 3.39 11.18 -19.97
N ASP A 184 2.24 11.80 -19.80
CA ASP A 184 1.80 12.31 -18.50
C ASP A 184 1.23 11.14 -17.69
N ILE A 185 1.64 11.05 -16.43
CA ILE A 185 1.27 9.97 -15.52
C ILE A 185 0.59 10.58 -14.30
N THR A 186 -0.56 10.00 -13.93
CA THR A 186 -1.27 10.30 -12.68
C THR A 186 -1.51 9.00 -11.93
N LEU A 187 -0.91 8.89 -10.75
CA LEU A 187 -1.07 7.79 -9.82
C LEU A 187 -2.12 8.17 -8.78
N LEU A 188 -3.09 7.30 -8.57
CA LEU A 188 -4.07 7.37 -7.49
C LEU A 188 -3.95 6.05 -6.72
N ILE A 189 -3.35 6.10 -5.53
CA ILE A 189 -2.96 4.90 -4.79
C ILE A 189 -3.64 4.90 -3.44
N GLU A 190 -4.20 3.76 -3.06
CA GLU A 190 -4.67 3.51 -1.71
C GLU A 190 -3.83 2.41 -1.07
N GLY A 191 -3.41 2.63 0.16
CA GLY A 191 -2.64 1.67 0.95
C GLY A 191 -3.46 1.16 2.14
N ILE A 192 -3.40 -0.14 2.40
CA ILE A 192 -3.93 -0.79 3.61
C ILE A 192 -2.78 -0.94 4.61
N LYS A 193 -2.96 -0.39 5.81
CA LYS A 193 -1.96 -0.49 6.88
C LYS A 193 -1.68 -1.95 7.22
N LEU A 194 -0.41 -2.28 7.41
CA LEU A 194 0.04 -3.57 7.89
C LEU A 194 0.32 -3.51 9.40
N GLY A 195 -0.01 -4.60 10.09
CA GLY A 195 0.42 -4.87 11.46
C GLY A 195 1.88 -5.32 11.52
N ALA A 196 2.39 -5.51 12.75
CA ALA A 196 3.75 -6.02 12.97
C ALA A 196 3.95 -7.46 12.45
N ASP A 197 2.86 -8.22 12.29
CA ASP A 197 2.80 -9.56 11.70
C ASP A 197 2.80 -9.53 10.15
N GLY A 198 2.83 -8.34 9.54
CA GLY A 198 2.79 -8.15 8.09
C GLY A 198 1.40 -8.38 7.47
N GLN A 199 0.38 -8.66 8.29
CA GLN A 199 -1.01 -8.81 7.85
C GLN A 199 -1.74 -7.46 7.90
N PRO A 200 -2.88 -7.30 7.20
CA PRO A 200 -3.70 -6.11 7.33
C PRO A 200 -4.01 -5.78 8.80
N PHE A 201 -3.69 -4.55 9.20
CA PHE A 201 -3.92 -4.06 10.55
C PHE A 201 -5.42 -4.15 10.88
N ASN A 202 -5.74 -4.62 12.09
CA ASN A 202 -7.10 -4.66 12.60
C ASN A 202 -7.15 -4.15 14.04
N ALA A 203 -7.81 -3.01 14.25
CA ALA A 203 -7.88 -2.35 15.55
C ALA A 203 -8.57 -3.21 16.62
N LYS A 204 -9.59 -4.00 16.24
CA LYS A 204 -10.31 -4.89 17.17
C LYS A 204 -9.42 -6.03 17.64
N LYS A 205 -8.74 -6.71 16.71
CA LYS A 205 -7.78 -7.78 17.02
C LYS A 205 -6.68 -7.28 17.96
N VAL A 206 -6.11 -6.10 17.71
CA VAL A 206 -5.09 -5.50 18.57
C VAL A 206 -5.63 -5.19 19.97
N ALA A 207 -6.87 -4.69 20.08
CA ALA A 207 -7.49 -4.43 21.37
C ALA A 207 -7.76 -5.73 22.16
N GLU A 208 -8.24 -6.79 21.49
CA GLU A 208 -8.44 -8.11 22.08
C GLU A 208 -7.13 -8.76 22.56
N GLU A 209 -6.07 -8.67 21.76
CA GLU A 209 -4.74 -9.17 22.14
C GLU A 209 -4.16 -8.40 23.33
N LYS A 210 -4.28 -7.06 23.34
CA LYS A 210 -3.88 -6.24 24.50
C LYS A 210 -4.67 -6.61 25.75
N ALA A 211 -5.98 -6.80 25.63
CA ALA A 211 -6.82 -7.24 26.74
C ALA A 211 -6.38 -8.62 27.26
N LYS A 212 -6.05 -9.57 26.36
CA LYS A 212 -5.49 -10.89 26.74
C LYS A 212 -4.18 -10.75 27.49
N VAL A 213 -3.22 -9.97 26.98
CA VAL A 213 -1.91 -9.74 27.63
C VAL A 213 -2.08 -9.15 29.04
N ILE A 214 -2.98 -8.19 29.21
CA ILE A 214 -3.27 -7.59 30.53
C ILE A 214 -3.96 -8.60 31.47
N SER A 215 -4.74 -9.53 30.92
CA SER A 215 -5.50 -10.52 31.69
C SER A 215 -4.74 -11.80 32.06
N TYR A 216 -3.50 -12.03 31.57
CA TYR A 216 -2.71 -13.16 32.06
C TYR A 216 -2.33 -12.87 33.52
N PRO A 217 -2.89 -13.60 34.50
CA PRO A 217 -2.50 -13.40 35.89
C PRO A 217 -1.02 -13.74 35.99
N MET A 218 -0.23 -12.81 36.56
CA MET A 218 1.11 -13.14 37.04
C MET A 218 0.99 -14.44 37.84
N PRO A 219 1.77 -15.50 37.53
CA PRO A 219 1.72 -16.71 38.34
C PRO A 219 1.99 -16.30 39.78
N ALA A 220 1.04 -16.59 40.68
CA ALA A 220 1.23 -16.36 42.09
C ALA A 220 2.58 -16.97 42.49
N ALA A 221 3.39 -16.21 43.23
CA ALA A 221 4.65 -16.71 43.78
C ALA A 221 4.40 -18.10 44.40
N PRO A 222 5.28 -19.09 44.16
CA PRO A 222 4.97 -20.48 44.45
C PRO A 222 4.72 -20.65 45.95
N VAL A 223 3.45 -20.78 46.32
CA VAL A 223 3.06 -21.22 47.66
C VAL A 223 3.31 -22.72 47.69
N VAL A 224 4.31 -23.13 48.48
CA VAL A 224 4.59 -24.54 48.75
C VAL A 224 3.40 -25.10 49.54
N GLN A 225 2.48 -25.80 48.86
CA GLN A 225 1.43 -26.58 49.50
C GLN A 225 1.82 -28.07 49.49
N PRO A 226 1.65 -28.79 50.62
CA PRO A 226 1.98 -30.20 50.73
C PRO A 226 0.96 -31.07 50.00
N ALA A 227 1.44 -32.21 49.51
CA ALA A 227 0.71 -33.17 48.67
C ALA A 227 -0.46 -33.86 49.39
N ALA A 228 -1.61 -33.93 48.73
CA ALA A 228 -2.65 -34.96 48.88
C ALA A 228 -3.65 -34.87 47.69
N PRO A 229 -4.57 -35.84 47.50
CA PRO A 229 -4.38 -37.04 46.70
C PRO A 229 -5.24 -37.06 45.42
N VAL A 230 -4.97 -38.08 44.61
CA VAL A 230 -5.54 -38.42 43.29
C VAL A 230 -7.07 -38.30 43.23
N ALA A 231 -7.57 -37.57 42.22
CA ALA A 231 -8.98 -37.56 41.81
C ALA A 231 -9.13 -37.96 40.33
N GLN A 232 -10.21 -38.71 40.07
CA GLN A 232 -10.61 -39.39 38.84
C GLN A 232 -11.06 -38.43 37.70
N PRO A 233 -11.18 -38.91 36.44
CA PRO A 233 -11.28 -38.04 35.26
C PRO A 233 -12.70 -37.52 35.06
N VAL A 234 -12.83 -36.22 34.78
CA VAL A 234 -14.08 -35.59 34.35
C VAL A 234 -14.04 -35.32 32.85
N ALA A 235 -15.16 -35.62 32.20
CA ALA A 235 -15.37 -35.73 30.76
C ALA A 235 -15.12 -34.45 29.94
N GLN A 236 -14.69 -34.65 28.69
CA GLN A 236 -14.58 -33.62 27.64
C GLN A 236 -15.95 -33.03 27.27
N PRO A 237 -16.06 -31.71 27.00
CA PRO A 237 -17.21 -31.16 26.30
C PRO A 237 -17.08 -31.36 24.78
N ALA A 238 -18.25 -31.54 24.15
CA ALA A 238 -18.47 -31.78 22.73
C ALA A 238 -18.00 -30.62 21.81
N PRO A 239 -17.70 -30.90 20.52
CA PRO A 239 -17.23 -29.87 19.60
C PRO A 239 -18.34 -28.89 19.21
N ALA A 240 -18.01 -27.60 19.22
CA ALA A 240 -18.85 -26.54 18.70
C ALA A 240 -19.00 -26.67 17.16
N THR A 241 -20.22 -26.47 16.69
CA THR A 241 -20.60 -26.43 15.28
C THR A 241 -19.96 -25.24 14.56
N VAL A 242 -19.17 -25.54 13.52
CA VAL A 242 -18.59 -24.55 12.60
C VAL A 242 -19.70 -24.04 11.68
N GLN A 243 -19.99 -22.74 11.72
CA GLN A 243 -20.77 -22.09 10.68
C GLN A 243 -19.89 -21.89 9.43
N PRO A 244 -20.39 -22.16 8.21
CA PRO A 244 -19.60 -21.97 7.00
C PRO A 244 -19.41 -20.48 6.72
N THR A 245 -18.16 -20.10 6.44
CA THR A 245 -17.79 -18.80 5.89
C THR A 245 -18.48 -18.59 4.53
N PRO A 246 -18.98 -17.38 4.21
CA PRO A 246 -19.50 -17.10 2.88
C PRO A 246 -18.35 -17.14 1.88
N VAL A 247 -18.45 -18.03 0.90
CA VAL A 247 -17.58 -18.04 -0.28
C VAL A 247 -17.91 -16.78 -1.09
N ALA A 248 -16.90 -15.94 -1.31
CA ALA A 248 -17.03 -14.78 -2.19
C ALA A 248 -17.47 -15.24 -3.59
N PRO A 249 -18.43 -14.57 -4.26
CA PRO A 249 -18.89 -14.99 -5.57
C PRO A 249 -17.74 -14.87 -6.58
N GLU A 250 -17.49 -15.96 -7.28
CA GLU A 250 -16.57 -16.05 -8.40
C GLU A 250 -16.97 -15.01 -9.45
N LYS A 251 -16.12 -13.99 -9.67
CA LYS A 251 -16.35 -12.96 -10.70
C LYS A 251 -16.34 -13.67 -12.06
N LYS A 252 -17.50 -13.77 -12.71
CA LYS A 252 -17.56 -14.13 -14.14
C LYS A 252 -16.74 -13.11 -14.93
N GLU A 253 -15.62 -13.57 -15.44
CA GLU A 253 -14.73 -12.80 -16.30
C GLU A 253 -15.51 -12.35 -17.55
N SER A 254 -15.50 -11.04 -17.84
CA SER A 254 -16.31 -10.49 -18.94
C SER A 254 -15.84 -11.02 -20.30
N THR A 255 -16.72 -11.08 -21.31
CA THR A 255 -16.37 -11.52 -22.67
C THR A 255 -15.18 -10.75 -23.27
N GLN A 256 -15.01 -9.48 -22.90
CA GLN A 256 -13.87 -8.65 -23.28
C GLN A 256 -12.57 -9.13 -22.64
N GLU A 257 -12.61 -9.48 -21.36
CA GLU A 257 -11.44 -9.96 -20.62
C GLU A 257 -11.02 -11.36 -21.11
N GLN A 258 -12.00 -12.24 -21.39
CA GLN A 258 -11.74 -13.54 -22.02
C GLN A 258 -11.12 -13.39 -23.42
N LEU A 259 -11.60 -12.42 -24.21
CA LEU A 259 -11.02 -12.13 -25.53
C LEU A 259 -9.59 -11.57 -25.39
N LYS A 260 -9.35 -10.69 -24.41
CA LYS A 260 -8.01 -10.19 -24.09
C LYS A 260 -7.08 -11.32 -23.70
N GLN A 261 -7.47 -12.17 -22.75
CA GLN A 261 -6.73 -13.38 -22.37
C GLN A 261 -6.40 -14.27 -23.57
N LYS A 262 -7.37 -14.49 -24.47
CA LYS A 262 -7.16 -15.29 -25.69
C LYS A 262 -6.16 -14.64 -26.64
N LEU A 263 -6.25 -13.32 -26.85
CA LEU A 263 -5.32 -12.57 -27.71
C LEU A 263 -3.91 -12.54 -27.10
N LEU A 264 -3.80 -12.34 -25.78
CA LEU A 264 -2.53 -12.43 -25.07
C LEU A 264 -1.90 -13.81 -25.25
N LYS A 265 -2.65 -14.90 -25.05
CA LYS A 265 -2.16 -16.26 -25.30
C LYS A 265 -1.69 -16.45 -26.74
N SER A 266 -2.38 -15.86 -27.72
CA SER A 266 -1.96 -15.95 -29.14
C SER A 266 -0.70 -15.16 -29.49
N LEU A 267 -0.36 -14.11 -28.74
CA LEU A 267 0.86 -13.34 -28.95
C LEU A 267 2.12 -14.07 -28.45
N PHE A 268 1.96 -15.05 -27.56
CA PHE A 268 3.08 -15.72 -26.88
C PHE A 268 3.26 -17.20 -27.22
N ASN A 269 2.38 -17.77 -28.06
CA ASN A 269 2.51 -19.11 -28.61
C ASN A 269 3.27 -19.12 -29.94
#